data_AF-A0A0Q6W7W4-F1
#
_entry.id   AF-A0A0Q6W7W4-F1
#
_cell.length_a   1.000
_cell.length_b   1.000
_cell.length_c   1.000
_cell.angle_alpha   90.00
_cell.angle_beta   90.00
_cell.angle_gamma   90.00
#
_symmetry.space_group_name_H-M   'P 1'
#
loop_
_entity.id
_entity.type
_entity.pdbx_description
1 polymer ?
#
loop_
_entity_poly.entity_id
_entity_poly.type
_entity_poly.pdbx_seq_one_letter_code
_entity_poly.pdbx_strand_id
1 'polypeptide(L)'
;MGYDEGEHIKEVFAYFGRAYYEAGVLETGLAIALMQCAFLSRVRDQYLTDRGKSFDRTQYEAEFDRFMESQHSQTFGNLLKRVSALPELSDALKERLWDAKKRRDFLGHHYFRERAVDFSNRIGRDKMIAELHNDGDMFELIDRDLYSELAPIREKLGMDGENFQKYLAKLYVAASTESLTD
;
A
#
# COMPACT_ATOMS: atom_id res chain seq x y z
N MET A 1 0.18 -6.45 39.05
CA MET A 1 1.00 -7.30 38.16
C MET A 1 2.42 -6.74 38.16
N GLY A 2 3.44 -7.59 38.32
CA GLY A 2 4.83 -7.17 38.18
C GLY A 2 5.17 -6.86 36.73
N TYR A 3 6.24 -6.10 36.51
CA TYR A 3 6.77 -5.86 35.17
C TYR A 3 7.30 -7.17 34.57
N ASP A 4 6.86 -7.51 33.36
CA ASP A 4 7.35 -8.65 32.59
C ASP A 4 8.22 -8.14 31.43
N GLU A 5 9.53 -8.35 31.53
CA GLU A 5 10.46 -7.92 30.50
C GLU A 5 10.31 -8.71 29.19
N GLY A 6 9.97 -9.99 29.28
CA GLY A 6 9.81 -10.85 28.10
C GLY A 6 8.63 -10.39 27.26
N GLU A 7 7.50 -10.08 27.89
CA GLU A 7 6.33 -9.51 27.19
C GLU A 7 6.62 -8.14 26.60
N HIS A 8 7.31 -7.26 27.33
CA HIS A 8 7.65 -5.94 26.82
C HIS A 8 8.62 -6.00 25.60
N ILE A 9 9.54 -6.96 25.58
CA ILE A 9 10.40 -7.23 24.42
C ILE A 9 9.57 -7.71 23.23
N LYS A 10 8.64 -8.65 23.43
CA LYS A 10 7.75 -9.14 22.36
C LYS A 10 6.90 -8.00 21.78
N GLU A 11 6.44 -7.09 22.63
CA GLU A 11 5.67 -5.93 22.22
C GLU A 11 6.45 -5.04 21.25
N VAL A 12 7.73 -4.75 21.50
CA VAL A 12 8.58 -4.01 20.55
C VAL A 12 8.62 -4.71 19.18
N PHE A 13 8.79 -6.05 19.15
CA PHE A 13 8.78 -6.79 17.90
C PHE A 13 7.41 -6.76 17.21
N ALA A 14 6.32 -6.82 17.96
CA ALA A 14 4.96 -6.73 17.42
C ALA A 14 4.69 -5.36 16.78
N TYR A 15 5.09 -4.27 17.45
CA TYR A 15 4.97 -2.92 16.89
C TYR A 15 5.88 -2.71 15.68
N PHE A 16 7.06 -3.32 15.66
CA PHE A 16 7.92 -3.31 14.46
C PHE A 16 7.24 -4.05 13.30
N GLY A 17 6.70 -5.23 13.58
CA GLY A 17 5.95 -6.02 12.61
C GLY A 17 4.77 -5.24 12.02
N ARG A 18 3.97 -4.56 12.86
CA ARG A 18 2.89 -3.69 12.41
C ARG A 18 3.42 -2.56 11.52
N ALA A 19 4.39 -1.78 11.99
CA ALA A 19 4.92 -0.64 11.23
C ALA A 19 5.47 -1.06 9.86
N TYR A 20 6.19 -2.19 9.81
CA TYR A 20 6.75 -2.72 8.57
C TYR A 20 5.67 -3.32 7.65
N TYR A 21 4.64 -3.95 8.22
CA TYR A 21 3.47 -4.41 7.49
C TYR A 21 2.74 -3.24 6.82
N GLU A 22 2.43 -2.17 7.56
CA GLU A 22 1.75 -0.99 7.01
C GLU A 22 2.58 -0.32 5.91
N ALA A 23 3.92 -0.30 6.04
CA ALA A 23 4.79 0.17 4.97
C ALA A 23 4.66 -0.69 3.69
N GLY A 24 4.47 -2.01 3.83
CA GLY A 24 4.24 -2.92 2.70
C GLY A 24 2.83 -2.79 2.09
N VAL A 25 1.82 -2.49 2.92
CA VAL A 25 0.48 -2.13 2.44
C VAL A 25 0.56 -0.87 1.59
N LEU A 26 1.24 0.17 2.07
CA LEU A 26 1.46 1.40 1.30
C LEU A 26 2.19 1.12 -0.03
N GLU A 27 3.22 0.26 -0.03
CA GLU A 27 3.92 -0.14 -1.27
C GLU A 27 2.97 -0.78 -2.29
N THR A 28 2.06 -1.63 -1.82
CA THR A 28 0.99 -2.21 -2.64
C THR A 28 0.02 -1.13 -3.13
N GLY A 29 -0.34 -0.17 -2.28
CA GLY A 29 -1.14 1.01 -2.63
C GLY A 29 -0.53 1.80 -3.79
N LEU A 30 0.80 1.97 -3.81
CA LEU A 30 1.51 2.62 -4.93
C LEU A 30 1.40 1.84 -6.25
N ALA A 31 1.51 0.51 -6.20
CA ALA A 31 1.32 -0.33 -7.39
C ALA A 31 -0.12 -0.22 -7.92
N ILE A 32 -1.11 -0.23 -7.03
CA ILE A 32 -2.53 -0.05 -7.38
C ILE A 32 -2.78 1.34 -7.96
N ALA A 33 -2.15 2.40 -7.43
CA ALA A 33 -2.24 3.75 -7.97
C ALA A 33 -1.74 3.81 -9.43
N LEU A 34 -0.58 3.19 -9.71
CA LEU A 34 -0.05 3.11 -11.07
C LEU A 34 -0.96 2.28 -11.99
N MET A 35 -1.55 1.20 -11.47
CA MET A 35 -2.51 0.39 -12.22
C MET A 35 -3.75 1.21 -12.60
N GLN A 36 -4.30 2.01 -11.68
CA GLN A 36 -5.45 2.88 -11.96
C GLN A 36 -5.09 4.00 -12.94
N CYS A 37 -4.07 4.81 -12.62
CA CYS A 37 -3.76 6.02 -13.39
C CYS A 37 -3.14 5.73 -14.75
N ALA A 38 -2.31 4.68 -14.88
CA ALA A 38 -1.58 4.40 -16.11
C ALA A 38 -2.23 3.27 -16.93
N PHE A 39 -2.42 2.09 -16.33
CA PHE A 39 -2.87 0.93 -17.08
C PHE A 39 -4.36 1.03 -17.43
N LEU A 40 -5.23 1.18 -16.43
CA LEU A 40 -6.67 1.19 -16.65
C LEU A 40 -7.15 2.44 -17.38
N SER A 41 -6.60 3.62 -17.09
CA SER A 41 -6.93 4.84 -17.85
C SER A 41 -6.64 4.65 -19.34
N ARG A 42 -5.47 4.11 -19.69
CA ARG A 42 -5.11 3.80 -21.09
C ARG A 42 -6.07 2.80 -21.73
N VAL A 43 -6.38 1.70 -21.04
CA VAL A 43 -7.31 0.68 -21.54
C VAL A 43 -8.70 1.27 -21.76
N ARG A 44 -9.19 2.06 -20.80
CA ARG A 44 -10.49 2.74 -20.87
C ARG A 44 -10.55 3.71 -22.04
N ASP A 45 -9.52 4.55 -22.22
CA ASP A 45 -9.49 5.51 -23.33
C ASP A 45 -9.43 4.81 -24.70
N GLN A 46 -8.67 3.71 -24.81
CA GLN A 46 -8.67 2.89 -26.02
C GLN A 46 -10.03 2.26 -26.30
N TYR A 47 -10.65 1.66 -25.28
CA TYR A 47 -11.98 1.06 -25.37
C TYR A 47 -13.04 2.08 -25.81
N LEU A 48 -13.00 3.29 -25.27
CA LEU A 48 -13.94 4.36 -25.65
C LEU A 48 -13.72 4.87 -27.08
N THR A 49 -12.47 4.88 -27.55
CA THR A 49 -12.11 5.38 -28.89
C THR A 49 -12.73 4.53 -30.00
N ASP A 50 -12.69 3.20 -29.89
CA ASP A 50 -13.21 2.31 -30.92
C ASP A 50 -14.50 1.56 -30.53
N ARG A 51 -15.02 1.85 -29.33
CA ARG A 51 -16.18 1.22 -28.70
C ARG A 51 -15.99 -0.29 -28.48
N GLY A 52 -14.79 -0.68 -28.08
CA GLY A 52 -14.44 -2.06 -27.71
C GLY A 52 -14.21 -2.99 -28.91
N LYS A 53 -14.10 -2.46 -30.12
CA LYS A 53 -13.89 -3.29 -31.32
C LYS A 53 -12.55 -4.03 -31.31
N SER A 54 -11.52 -3.43 -30.74
CA SER A 54 -10.20 -4.03 -30.55
C SER A 54 -10.04 -4.71 -29.19
N PHE A 55 -11.07 -4.76 -28.36
CA PHE A 55 -10.96 -5.36 -27.04
C PHE A 55 -10.86 -6.89 -27.14
N ASP A 56 -9.70 -7.42 -26.75
CA ASP A 56 -9.47 -8.83 -26.55
C ASP A 56 -9.24 -9.08 -25.05
N ARG A 57 -10.11 -9.90 -24.46
CA ARG A 57 -10.06 -10.21 -23.02
C ARG A 57 -8.80 -10.99 -22.64
N THR A 58 -8.39 -11.97 -23.44
CA THR A 58 -7.21 -12.80 -23.17
C THR A 58 -5.95 -11.93 -23.24
N GLN A 59 -5.88 -11.03 -24.22
CA GLN A 59 -4.78 -10.08 -24.31
C GLN A 59 -4.77 -9.11 -23.14
N TYR A 60 -5.93 -8.57 -22.75
CA TYR A 60 -6.08 -7.67 -21.61
C TYR A 60 -5.60 -8.31 -20.31
N GLU A 61 -6.03 -9.54 -20.01
CA GLU A 61 -5.63 -10.27 -18.79
C GLU A 61 -4.11 -10.50 -18.78
N ALA A 62 -3.52 -10.94 -19.91
CA ALA A 62 -2.07 -11.13 -20.01
C ALA A 62 -1.28 -9.80 -19.91
N GLU A 63 -1.82 -8.69 -20.41
CA GLU A 63 -1.22 -7.36 -20.25
C GLU A 63 -1.32 -6.85 -18.82
N PHE A 64 -2.43 -7.10 -18.14
CA PHE A 64 -2.65 -6.76 -16.75
C PHE A 64 -1.66 -7.50 -15.85
N ASP A 65 -1.54 -8.82 -16.01
CA ASP A 65 -0.61 -9.64 -15.21
C ASP A 65 0.84 -9.18 -15.40
N ARG A 66 1.27 -8.96 -16.65
CA ARG A 66 2.60 -8.39 -16.93
C ARG A 66 2.80 -7.02 -16.31
N PHE A 67 1.77 -6.17 -16.34
CA PHE A 67 1.85 -4.85 -15.74
C PHE A 67 2.04 -4.96 -14.22
N MET A 68 1.21 -5.76 -13.54
CA MET A 68 1.28 -5.94 -12.09
C MET A 68 2.59 -6.59 -11.64
N GLU A 69 3.06 -7.62 -12.33
CA GLU A 69 4.36 -8.25 -12.07
C GLU A 69 5.51 -7.24 -12.20
N SER A 70 5.45 -6.35 -13.20
CA SER A 70 6.44 -5.28 -13.36
C SER A 70 6.36 -4.21 -12.27
N GLN A 71 5.22 -4.07 -11.56
CA GLN A 71 5.11 -3.20 -10.38
C GLN A 71 5.71 -3.89 -9.16
N HIS A 72 5.34 -5.15 -8.91
CA HIS A 72 5.78 -5.90 -7.73
C HIS A 72 7.29 -6.23 -7.73
N SER A 73 7.92 -6.28 -8.90
CA SER A 73 9.38 -6.44 -9.02
C SER A 73 10.17 -5.15 -8.76
N GLN A 74 9.50 -4.00 -8.61
CA GLN A 74 10.16 -2.73 -8.32
C GLN A 74 10.41 -2.56 -6.83
N THR A 75 11.50 -1.88 -6.50
CA THR A 75 11.71 -1.40 -5.14
C THR A 75 10.72 -0.28 -4.83
N PHE A 76 10.35 -0.13 -3.55
CA PHE A 76 9.57 1.02 -3.05
C PHE A 76 10.02 2.36 -3.66
N GLY A 77 11.32 2.62 -3.71
CA GLY A 77 11.86 3.86 -4.27
C GLY A 77 11.61 4.04 -5.77
N ASN A 78 11.58 2.95 -6.55
CA ASN A 78 11.28 3.01 -7.98
C ASN A 78 9.77 3.16 -8.23
N LEU A 79 8.92 2.49 -7.45
CA LEU A 79 7.47 2.73 -7.46
C LEU A 79 7.17 4.20 -7.16
N LEU A 80 7.78 4.74 -6.09
CA LEU A 80 7.55 6.12 -5.68
C LEU A 80 7.96 7.14 -6.74
N LYS A 81 9.07 6.93 -7.45
CA LYS A 81 9.47 7.81 -8.56
C LYS A 81 8.38 7.91 -9.63
N ARG A 82 7.74 6.78 -9.96
CA ARG A 82 6.68 6.73 -10.96
C ARG A 82 5.39 7.35 -10.45
N VAL A 83 5.01 7.07 -9.21
CA VAL A 83 3.85 7.70 -8.57
C VAL A 83 4.02 9.21 -8.44
N SER A 84 5.23 9.68 -8.13
CA SER A 84 5.52 11.12 -8.04
C SER A 84 5.38 11.86 -9.37
N ALA A 85 5.46 11.15 -10.50
CA ALA A 85 5.24 11.71 -11.83
C ALA A 85 3.76 11.80 -12.22
N LEU A 86 2.84 11.23 -11.42
CA LEU A 86 1.40 11.31 -11.67
C LEU A 86 0.89 12.73 -11.44
N PRO A 87 0.26 13.37 -12.44
CA PRO A 87 -0.36 14.69 -12.27
C PRO A 87 -1.60 14.66 -11.36
N GLU A 88 -2.19 13.48 -11.14
CA GLU A 88 -3.38 13.31 -10.32
C GLU A 88 -3.13 13.52 -8.82
N LEU A 89 -1.90 13.35 -8.37
CA LEU A 89 -1.54 13.42 -6.95
C LEU A 89 -1.02 14.80 -6.58
N SER A 90 -1.41 15.28 -5.39
CA SER A 90 -0.96 16.54 -4.84
C SER A 90 0.54 16.51 -4.50
N ASP A 91 1.20 17.66 -4.61
CA ASP A 91 2.61 17.78 -4.22
C ASP A 91 2.82 17.50 -2.72
N ALA A 92 1.83 17.85 -1.89
CA ALA A 92 1.85 17.57 -0.45
C ALA A 92 1.83 16.06 -0.16
N LEU A 93 1.02 15.27 -0.86
CA LEU A 93 1.04 13.81 -0.72
C LEU A 93 2.36 13.23 -1.23
N LYS A 94 2.88 13.72 -2.36
CA LYS A 94 4.17 13.27 -2.91
C LYS A 94 5.31 13.50 -1.92
N GLU A 95 5.37 14.65 -1.27
CA GLU A 95 6.37 14.95 -0.23
C GLU A 95 6.29 13.95 0.93
N ARG A 96 5.07 13.71 1.45
CA ARG A 96 4.84 12.74 2.53
C ARG A 96 5.23 11.31 2.14
N LEU A 97 5.01 10.90 0.89
CA LEU A 97 5.44 9.61 0.39
C LEU A 97 6.98 9.47 0.37
N TRP A 98 7.70 10.56 0.07
CA TRP A 98 9.17 10.57 0.16
C TRP A 98 9.67 10.45 1.60
N ASP A 99 8.96 11.04 2.56
CA ASP A 99 9.27 10.86 3.98
C ASP A 99 8.94 9.44 4.46
N ALA A 100 7.81 8.87 4.03
CA ALA A 100 7.47 7.47 4.26
C ALA A 100 8.58 6.53 3.76
N LYS A 101 9.11 6.77 2.56
CA LYS A 101 10.24 5.99 2.03
C LYS A 101 11.45 6.07 2.96
N LYS A 102 11.84 7.26 3.43
CA LYS A 102 12.98 7.43 4.34
C LYS A 102 12.77 6.63 5.64
N ARG A 103 11.55 6.67 6.20
CA ARG A 103 11.20 5.88 7.39
C ARG A 103 11.24 4.37 7.12
N ARG A 104 10.67 3.89 6.02
CA ARG A 104 10.71 2.47 5.64
C ARG A 104 12.15 1.97 5.47
N ASP A 105 13.01 2.76 4.83
CA ASP A 105 14.42 2.40 4.66
C ASP A 105 15.16 2.35 6.01
N PHE A 106 14.87 3.31 6.90
CA PHE A 106 15.40 3.26 8.26
C PHE A 106 14.95 2.01 9.03
N LEU A 107 13.65 1.67 8.97
CA LEU A 107 13.08 0.47 9.58
C LEU A 107 13.76 -0.80 9.05
N GLY A 108 13.93 -0.91 7.73
CA GLY A 108 14.48 -2.11 7.09
C GLY A 108 15.99 -2.29 7.24
N HIS A 109 16.76 -1.21 7.44
CA HIS A 109 18.22 -1.28 7.37
C HIS A 109 18.95 -0.87 8.65
N HIS A 110 18.33 -0.04 9.50
CA HIS A 110 19.06 0.66 10.55
C HIS A 110 18.42 0.55 11.94
N TYR A 111 17.10 0.38 12.01
CA TYR A 111 16.31 0.56 13.23
C TYR A 111 16.87 -0.16 14.46
N PHE A 112 16.93 -1.49 14.45
CA PHE A 112 17.39 -2.24 15.63
C PHE A 112 18.86 -2.01 15.98
N ARG A 113 19.72 -1.76 14.98
CA ARG A 113 21.13 -1.42 15.23
C ARG A 113 21.23 -0.08 15.97
N GLU A 114 20.49 0.92 15.53
CA GLU A 114 20.54 2.27 16.09
C GLU A 114 19.77 2.41 17.41
N ARG A 115 18.76 1.57 17.62
CA ARG A 115 17.98 1.49 18.87
C ARG A 115 18.48 0.44 19.85
N ALA A 116 19.64 -0.18 19.61
CA ALA A 116 20.15 -1.26 20.46
C ALA A 116 20.30 -0.85 21.94
N VAL A 117 20.72 0.38 22.20
CA VAL A 117 20.83 0.92 23.57
C VAL A 117 19.46 1.15 24.18
N ASP A 118 18.51 1.72 23.45
CA ASP A 118 17.14 1.90 23.91
C ASP A 118 16.46 0.55 24.22
N PHE A 119 16.69 -0.45 23.38
CA PHE A 119 16.13 -1.79 23.55
C PHE A 119 16.57 -2.49 24.84
N SER A 120 17.73 -2.13 25.39
CA SER A 120 18.33 -2.77 26.57
C SER A 120 17.61 -2.51 27.89
N ASN A 121 16.70 -1.53 27.94
CA ASN A 121 16.01 -1.15 29.17
C ASN A 121 14.56 -0.77 28.90
N ARG A 122 13.75 -0.76 29.97
CA ARG A 122 12.31 -0.50 29.88
C ARG A 122 12.00 0.85 29.24
N ILE A 123 12.64 1.93 29.69
CA ILE A 123 12.34 3.29 29.21
C ILE A 123 12.63 3.42 27.72
N GLY A 124 13.73 2.80 27.25
CA GLY A 124 14.05 2.81 25.83
C GLY A 124 13.08 1.96 25.01
N ARG A 125 12.64 0.79 25.51
CA ARG A 125 11.57 0.01 24.86
C ARG A 125 10.24 0.76 24.77
N ASP A 126 9.85 1.50 25.81
CA ASP A 126 8.66 2.37 25.78
C ASP A 126 8.76 3.41 24.63
N LYS A 127 9.95 4.01 24.44
CA LYS A 127 10.20 4.94 23.32
C LYS A 127 10.14 4.25 21.96
N MET A 128 10.71 3.05 21.85
CA MET A 128 10.69 2.27 20.61
C MET A 128 9.26 1.92 20.21
N ILE A 129 8.43 1.47 21.15
CA ILE A 129 7.01 1.17 20.92
C ILE A 129 6.28 2.41 20.42
N ALA A 130 6.47 3.56 21.08
CA ALA A 130 5.84 4.81 20.65
C ALA A 130 6.30 5.26 19.25
N GLU A 131 7.60 5.15 18.95
CA GLU A 131 8.14 5.46 17.61
C GLU A 131 7.51 4.57 16.53
N LEU A 132 7.48 3.26 16.76
CA LEU A 132 6.95 2.27 15.81
C LEU A 132 5.43 2.40 15.64
N HIS A 133 4.71 2.70 16.71
CA HIS A 133 3.28 3.01 16.62
C HIS A 133 3.03 4.20 15.70
N ASN A 134 3.78 5.29 15.89
CA ASN A 134 3.67 6.49 15.07
C ASN A 134 4.08 6.23 13.60
N ASP A 135 5.10 5.40 13.36
CA ASP A 135 5.46 5.00 12.00
C ASP A 135 4.32 4.24 11.31
N GLY A 136 3.71 3.27 12.01
CA GLY A 136 2.55 2.53 11.50
C GLY A 136 1.38 3.44 11.16
N ASP A 137 1.01 4.33 12.08
CA ASP A 137 -0.08 5.31 11.88
C ASP A 137 0.21 6.26 10.71
N MET A 138 1.48 6.65 10.54
CA MET A 138 1.90 7.49 9.42
C MET A 138 1.73 6.75 8.08
N PHE A 139 2.14 5.49 7.98
CA PHE A 139 1.99 4.71 6.74
C PHE A 139 0.51 4.50 6.39
N GLU A 140 -0.30 4.08 7.36
CA GLU A 140 -1.75 3.88 7.20
C GLU A 140 -2.45 5.17 6.75
N LEU A 141 -2.11 6.31 7.38
CA LEU A 141 -2.67 7.60 7.03
C LEU A 141 -2.32 8.00 5.58
N ILE A 142 -1.06 7.80 5.17
CA ILE A 142 -0.62 8.13 3.82
C ILE A 142 -1.31 7.23 2.78
N ASP A 143 -1.48 5.94 3.06
CA ASP A 143 -2.20 5.02 2.18
C ASP A 143 -3.68 5.43 2.01
N ARG A 144 -4.35 5.80 3.10
CA ARG A 144 -5.72 6.31 3.06
C ARG A 144 -5.85 7.62 2.28
N ASP A 145 -4.88 8.51 2.41
CA ASP A 145 -4.88 9.78 1.69
C ASP A 145 -4.61 9.55 0.19
N LEU A 146 -3.70 8.63 -0.16
CA LEU A 146 -3.48 8.17 -1.54
C LEU A 146 -4.77 7.59 -2.13
N TYR A 147 -5.45 6.71 -1.40
CA TYR A 147 -6.74 6.19 -1.83
C TYR A 147 -7.75 7.33 -2.05
N SER A 148 -7.79 8.32 -1.16
CA SER A 148 -8.73 9.44 -1.25
C SER A 148 -8.46 10.35 -2.46
N GLU A 149 -7.21 10.71 -2.74
CA GLU A 149 -6.84 11.54 -3.90
C GLU A 149 -7.15 10.87 -5.24
N LEU A 150 -7.14 9.53 -5.27
CA LEU A 150 -7.47 8.75 -6.47
C LEU A 150 -8.97 8.55 -6.70
N ALA A 151 -9.85 9.07 -5.84
CA ALA A 151 -11.30 8.95 -6.01
C ALA A 151 -11.80 9.45 -7.39
N PRO A 152 -11.37 10.61 -7.91
CA PRO A 152 -11.81 11.07 -9.24
C PRO A 152 -11.35 10.16 -10.39
N ILE A 153 -10.23 9.44 -10.24
CA ILE A 153 -9.77 8.47 -11.22
C ILE A 153 -10.62 7.22 -11.18
N ARG A 154 -10.90 6.70 -9.98
CA ARG A 154 -11.81 5.57 -9.80
C ARG A 154 -13.20 5.86 -10.37
N GLU A 155 -13.72 7.07 -10.18
CA GLU A 155 -14.98 7.50 -10.80
C GLU A 155 -14.94 7.43 -12.34
N LYS A 156 -13.89 7.99 -12.96
CA LYS A 156 -13.71 7.92 -14.42
C LYS A 156 -13.58 6.49 -14.97
N LEU A 157 -13.08 5.57 -14.14
CA LEU A 157 -12.94 4.16 -14.44
C LEU A 157 -14.22 3.35 -14.15
N GLY A 158 -15.28 3.98 -13.61
CA GLY A 158 -16.51 3.28 -13.22
C GLY A 158 -16.33 2.37 -12.00
N MET A 159 -15.34 2.67 -11.16
CA MET A 159 -15.03 1.97 -9.91
C MET A 159 -15.69 2.62 -8.70
N ASP A 160 -16.67 3.48 -8.93
CA ASP A 160 -17.51 4.08 -7.91
C ASP A 160 -18.99 3.74 -8.16
N GLY A 161 -19.78 3.82 -7.11
CA GLY A 161 -21.22 3.59 -7.19
C GLY A 161 -21.69 2.15 -6.91
N GLU A 162 -23.01 2.02 -6.87
CA GLU A 162 -23.71 0.86 -6.31
C GLU A 162 -23.41 -0.45 -7.04
N ASN A 163 -23.24 -0.40 -8.37
CA ASN A 163 -22.96 -1.59 -9.17
C ASN A 163 -21.56 -2.15 -8.91
N PHE A 164 -20.56 -1.27 -8.76
CA PHE A 164 -19.21 -1.69 -8.40
C PHE A 164 -19.18 -2.29 -6.98
N GLN A 165 -19.89 -1.67 -6.02
CA GLN A 165 -20.01 -2.22 -4.66
C GLN A 165 -20.71 -3.59 -4.63
N LYS A 166 -21.78 -3.78 -5.43
CA LYS A 166 -22.43 -5.08 -5.59
C LYS A 166 -21.49 -6.13 -6.19
N TYR A 167 -20.64 -5.74 -7.13
CA TYR A 167 -19.65 -6.64 -7.72
C TYR A 167 -18.58 -7.05 -6.69
N LEU A 168 -18.03 -6.09 -5.95
CA LEU A 168 -17.09 -6.37 -4.86
C LEU A 168 -17.68 -7.28 -3.78
N ALA A 169 -18.92 -7.03 -3.35
CA ALA A 169 -19.61 -7.86 -2.37
C ALA A 169 -19.72 -9.33 -2.83
N LYS A 170 -20.01 -9.56 -4.12
CA LYS A 170 -20.05 -10.92 -4.69
C LYS A 170 -18.68 -11.60 -4.67
N LEU A 171 -17.61 -10.87 -4.99
CA LEU A 171 -16.24 -11.40 -4.93
C LEU A 171 -15.84 -11.78 -3.50
N TYR A 172 -16.13 -10.92 -2.51
CA TYR A 172 -15.83 -11.23 -1.11
C TYR A 172 -16.61 -12.44 -0.59
N VAL A 173 -17.88 -12.60 -0.99
CA VAL A 173 -18.65 -13.79 -0.65
C VAL A 173 -18.01 -15.03 -1.27
N ALA A 174 -17.65 -15.00 -2.55
CA ALA A 174 -17.00 -16.13 -3.22
C ALA A 174 -15.68 -16.54 -2.53
N ALA A 175 -14.82 -15.57 -2.24
CA ALA A 175 -13.52 -15.81 -1.59
C ALA A 175 -13.65 -16.34 -0.15
N SER A 176 -14.67 -15.90 0.60
CA SER A 176 -14.93 -16.40 1.97
C SER A 176 -15.52 -17.81 1.99
N THR A 177 -16.23 -18.23 0.94
CA THR A 177 -16.63 -19.63 0.77
C THR A 177 -15.47 -20.56 0.41
N GLU A 178 -14.51 -20.12 -0.40
CA GLU A 178 -13.33 -20.92 -0.73
C GLU A 178 -12.40 -21.11 0.48
N SER A 179 -12.28 -20.12 1.37
CA SER A 179 -11.46 -20.24 2.58
C SER A 179 -12.05 -21.14 3.68
N LEU A 180 -13.28 -21.63 3.53
CA LEU A 180 -13.96 -22.53 4.47
C LEU A 180 -13.96 -24.00 3.99
N THR A 181 -13.42 -24.25 2.80
CA THR A 181 -13.35 -25.60 2.20
C THR A 181 -11.98 -26.27 2.29
N ASP A 182 -11.02 -25.66 2.99
CA ASP A 182 -9.70 -26.22 3.32
C ASP A 182 -9.60 -26.64 4.81
#